data_AF-A0A3N6F288-F1
#
_entry.id   AF-A0A3N6F288-F1
#
_cell.length_a   1.000
_cell.length_b   1.000
_cell.length_c   1.000
_cell.angle_alpha   90.00
_cell.angle_beta   90.00
_cell.angle_gamma   90.00
#
_symmetry.space_group_name_H-M   'P 1'
#
loop_
_entity.id
_entity.type
_entity.pdbx_description
1 polymer ?
#
loop_
_entity_poly.entity_id
_entity_poly.type
_entity_poly.pdbx_seq_one_letter_code
_entity_poly.pdbx_strand_id
1 'polypeptide(L)'
;MLSEFRDRLVGADGGREILDTVLAAARRQGLITARGRARTDSTHVLSAVRGLNQLELVAETLRSALNAVALAEPGWLSACARPEWFKHYATRDEDSRFPKDRSRRDQTYRRVGDDGMHLLRSVWA
;
A
#
# COMPACT_ATOMS: atom_id res chain seq x y z
N MET A 1 -5.75 11.61 10.45
CA MET A 1 -5.40 10.68 11.55
C MET A 1 -3.90 10.36 11.58
N LEU A 2 -3.25 9.96 10.47
CA LEU A 2 -1.78 9.80 10.44
C LEU A 2 -1.00 11.12 10.39
N SER A 3 -1.57 12.18 9.79
CA SER A 3 -0.96 13.51 9.72
C SER A 3 -0.82 14.17 11.10
N GLU A 4 -1.89 14.24 11.89
CA GLU A 4 -1.84 14.81 13.24
C GLU A 4 -0.93 14.03 14.20
N PHE A 5 -0.90 12.70 14.10
CA PHE A 5 0.02 11.88 14.88
C PHE A 5 1.47 12.20 14.51
N ARG A 6 1.77 12.31 13.21
CA ARG A 6 3.08 12.70 12.71
C ARG A 6 3.47 14.10 13.19
N ASP A 7 2.55 15.06 13.13
CA ASP A 7 2.82 16.45 13.54
C ASP A 7 3.09 16.54 15.04
N ARG A 8 2.35 15.79 15.87
CA ARG A 8 2.61 15.68 17.31
C ARG A 8 3.95 15.00 17.61
N LEU A 9 4.29 13.96 16.85
CA LEU A 9 5.55 13.24 17.02
C LEU A 9 6.77 14.11 16.67
N VAL A 10 6.67 14.88 15.58
CA VAL A 10 7.70 15.84 15.17
C VAL A 10 7.78 16.99 16.18
N GLY A 11 6.65 17.53 16.61
CA GLY A 11 6.60 18.61 17.60
C GLY A 11 7.17 18.23 18.97
N ALA A 12 7.14 16.95 19.34
CA ALA A 12 7.72 16.43 20.58
C ALA A 12 9.16 15.91 20.43
N ASP A 13 9.77 15.99 19.24
CA ASP A 13 11.06 15.35 18.90
C ASP A 13 11.12 13.84 19.23
N GLY A 14 9.96 13.19 19.33
CA GLY A 14 9.82 11.81 19.81
C GLY A 14 10.14 10.74 18.76
N GLY A 15 10.53 11.15 17.55
CA GLY A 15 10.80 10.23 16.44
C GLY A 15 11.89 9.21 16.77
N ARG A 16 12.88 9.61 17.58
CA ARG A 16 13.98 8.73 17.98
C ARG A 16 13.54 7.66 18.98
N GLU A 17 12.73 8.02 19.97
CA GLU A 17 12.22 7.08 20.98
C GLU A 17 11.31 6.01 20.37
N ILE A 18 10.45 6.41 19.42
CA ILE A 18 9.63 5.46 18.67
C ILE A 18 10.51 4.53 17.84
N LEU A 19 11.49 5.07 17.13
CA LEU A 19 12.41 4.26 16.32
C LEU A 19 13.17 3.25 17.20
N ASP A 20 13.72 3.68 18.34
CA ASP A 20 14.45 2.82 19.26
C ASP A 20 13.55 1.71 19.85
N THR A 21 12.29 2.04 20.15
CA THR A 21 11.30 1.06 20.63
C THR A 21 11.00 -0.01 19.57
N VAL A 22 10.81 0.40 18.32
CA VAL A 22 10.59 -0.51 17.18
C VAL A 22 11.82 -1.38 16.95
N LEU A 23 13.03 -0.81 16.99
CA LEU A 23 14.28 -1.56 16.84
C LEU A 23 14.47 -2.57 17.98
N ALA A 24 14.13 -2.20 19.21
CA ALA A 24 14.19 -3.11 20.36
C ALA A 24 13.22 -4.29 20.19
N ALA A 25 11.99 -4.03 19.74
CA ALA A 25 11.02 -5.08 19.44
C ALA A 25 11.50 -5.99 18.29
N ALA A 26 12.03 -5.42 17.22
CA ALA A 26 12.58 -6.17 16.08
C ALA A 26 13.77 -7.05 16.49
N ARG A 27 14.66 -6.57 17.38
CA ARG A 27 15.75 -7.38 17.95
C ARG A 27 15.22 -8.54 18.77
N ARG A 28 14.24 -8.31 19.64
CA ARG A 28 13.62 -9.38 20.46
C ARG A 28 13.01 -10.48 19.60
N GLN A 29 12.48 -10.12 18.43
CA GLN A 29 11.88 -11.06 17.47
C GLN A 29 12.89 -11.64 16.47
N GLY A 30 14.19 -11.35 16.61
CA GLY A 30 15.23 -11.85 15.70
C GLY A 30 15.17 -11.28 14.28
N LEU A 31 14.39 -10.21 14.06
CA LEU A 31 14.21 -9.59 12.73
C LEU A 31 15.42 -8.75 12.31
N ILE A 32 16.24 -8.31 13.28
CA ILE A 32 17.50 -7.60 13.02
C ILE A 32 18.61 -8.17 13.90
N THR A 33 19.78 -8.41 13.29
CA THR A 33 20.96 -8.95 13.96
C THR A 33 21.74 -7.86 14.70
N ALA A 34 22.32 -8.22 15.85
CA ALA A 34 23.09 -7.29 16.68
C ALA A 34 24.45 -6.88 16.09
N ARG A 35 24.92 -7.55 15.02
CA ARG A 35 26.25 -7.33 14.42
C ARG A 35 26.15 -6.86 12.97
N GLY A 36 26.73 -5.71 12.71
CA GLY A 36 26.86 -5.10 11.38
C GLY A 36 26.47 -3.63 11.40
N ARG A 37 27.19 -2.79 10.64
CA ARG A 37 26.77 -1.40 10.39
C ARG A 37 25.47 -1.45 9.58
N ALA A 38 24.34 -1.26 10.25
CA ALA A 38 23.07 -1.10 9.57
C ALA A 38 23.20 0.13 8.66
N ARG A 39 23.08 -0.05 7.35
CA ARG A 39 22.96 1.08 6.44
C ARG A 39 21.58 1.67 6.67
N THR A 40 21.54 2.74 7.45
CA THR A 40 20.37 3.56 7.74
C THR A 40 20.28 4.73 6.76
N ASP A 41 20.83 4.59 5.56
CA ASP A 41 20.70 5.60 4.53
C ASP A 41 19.22 5.79 4.24
N SER A 42 18.70 6.89 4.76
CA SER A 42 17.28 7.15 4.89
C SER A 42 16.59 7.14 3.54
N THR A 43 17.33 7.40 2.45
CA THR A 43 16.83 7.35 1.08
C THR A 43 16.32 5.97 0.67
N HIS A 44 17.04 4.89 0.96
CA HIS A 44 16.63 3.56 0.51
C HIS A 44 15.42 3.05 1.30
N VAL A 45 15.42 3.27 2.62
CA VAL A 45 14.28 2.97 3.49
C VAL A 45 13.06 3.81 3.10
N LEU A 46 13.22 5.13 2.92
CA LEU A 46 12.14 6.02 2.49
C LEU A 46 11.63 5.65 1.09
N SER A 47 12.50 5.25 0.15
CA SER A 47 12.09 4.82 -1.18
C SER A 47 11.30 3.51 -1.14
N ALA A 48 11.71 2.55 -0.32
CA ALA A 48 11.00 1.28 -0.16
C ALA A 48 9.63 1.48 0.48
N VAL A 49 9.55 2.29 1.55
CA VAL A 49 8.29 2.65 2.22
C VAL A 49 7.38 3.44 1.28
N ARG A 50 7.90 4.41 0.52
CA ARG A 50 7.12 5.16 -0.48
C ARG A 50 6.56 4.25 -1.56
N GLY A 51 7.36 3.31 -2.07
CA GLY A 51 6.91 2.37 -3.10
C GLY A 51 5.87 1.37 -2.60
N LEU A 52 5.91 0.97 -1.32
CA LEU A 52 4.86 0.14 -0.71
C LEU A 52 3.58 0.95 -0.49
N ASN A 53 3.69 2.12 0.15
CA ASN A 53 2.58 3.03 0.41
C ASN A 53 1.88 3.50 -0.88
N GLN A 54 2.63 3.72 -1.97
CA GLN A 54 2.03 4.11 -3.25
C GLN A 54 1.23 2.97 -3.88
N LEU A 55 1.69 1.71 -3.77
CA LEU A 55 0.99 0.56 -4.33
C LEU A 55 -0.31 0.30 -3.59
N GLU A 56 -0.24 0.32 -2.26
CA GLU A 56 -1.41 0.19 -1.38
C GLU A 56 -2.41 1.31 -1.68
N LEU A 57 -1.95 2.57 -1.79
CA LEU A 57 -2.81 3.71 -2.09
C LEU A 57 -3.56 3.55 -3.42
N VAL A 58 -2.87 3.19 -4.50
CA VAL A 58 -3.52 3.07 -5.82
C VAL A 58 -4.47 1.87 -5.87
N ALA A 59 -4.12 0.75 -5.24
CA ALA A 59 -4.98 -0.43 -5.17
C ALA A 59 -6.25 -0.15 -4.34
N GLU A 60 -6.10 0.50 -3.18
CA GLU A 60 -7.21 0.86 -2.31
C GLU A 60 -8.11 1.93 -2.93
N THR A 61 -7.54 2.85 -3.71
CA THR A 61 -8.32 3.84 -4.47
C THR A 61 -9.20 3.16 -5.51
N LEU A 62 -8.64 2.24 -6.30
CA LEU A 62 -9.42 1.48 -7.28
C LEU A 62 -10.50 0.63 -6.59
N ARG A 63 -10.15 -0.05 -5.50
CA ARG A 63 -11.12 -0.80 -4.69
C ARG A 63 -12.28 0.08 -4.20
N SER A 64 -11.95 1.26 -3.69
CA SER A 64 -12.94 2.21 -3.19
C SER A 64 -13.86 2.72 -4.30
N ALA A 65 -13.30 3.01 -5.48
CA ALA A 65 -14.07 3.38 -6.66
C ALA A 65 -15.01 2.24 -7.10
N LEU A 66 -14.51 1.00 -7.17
CA LEU A 66 -15.32 -0.17 -7.52
C LEU A 66 -16.47 -0.38 -6.53
N ASN A 67 -16.23 -0.22 -5.23
CA ASN A 67 -17.28 -0.32 -4.21
C ASN A 67 -18.32 0.80 -4.35
N ALA A 68 -17.89 2.03 -4.64
CA ALA A 68 -18.80 3.15 -4.85
C ALA A 68 -19.69 2.92 -6.08
N VAL A 69 -19.12 2.42 -7.18
CA VAL A 69 -19.88 2.03 -8.37
C VAL A 69 -20.80 0.85 -8.05
N ALA A 70 -20.34 -0.17 -7.32
CA ALA A 70 -21.18 -1.32 -6.96
C ALA A 70 -22.42 -0.90 -6.16
N LEU A 71 -22.31 0.14 -5.34
CA LEU A 71 -23.43 0.69 -4.58
C LEU A 71 -24.40 1.49 -5.48
N ALA A 72 -23.87 2.24 -6.45
CA ALA A 72 -24.67 3.09 -7.34
C ALA A 72 -25.32 2.31 -8.48
N GLU A 73 -24.56 1.48 -9.18
CA GLU A 73 -24.92 0.81 -10.43
C GLU A 73 -24.37 -0.64 -10.48
N PRO A 74 -24.87 -1.55 -9.62
CA PRO A 74 -24.35 -2.91 -9.49
C PRO A 74 -24.47 -3.75 -10.76
N GLY A 75 -25.54 -3.55 -11.55
CA GLY A 75 -25.77 -4.28 -12.80
C GLY A 75 -24.78 -3.88 -13.89
N TRP A 76 -24.52 -2.58 -14.02
CA TRP A 76 -23.51 -2.05 -14.93
C TRP A 76 -22.11 -2.57 -14.58
N LEU A 77 -21.74 -2.48 -13.30
CA LEU A 77 -20.44 -2.96 -12.85
C LEU A 77 -20.26 -4.45 -13.12
N SER A 78 -21.30 -5.26 -12.88
CA SER A 78 -21.26 -6.70 -13.17
C SER A 78 -21.09 -7.00 -14.66
N ALA A 79 -21.59 -6.14 -15.55
CA ALA A 79 -21.46 -6.30 -16.99
C ALA A 79 -20.06 -5.91 -17.52
N CYS A 80 -19.39 -4.92 -16.91
CA CYS A 80 -18.09 -4.43 -17.37
C CYS A 80 -16.89 -4.98 -16.58
N ALA A 81 -17.13 -5.56 -15.40
CA ALA A 81 -16.08 -6.07 -14.51
C ALA A 81 -15.42 -7.32 -15.10
N ARG A 82 -14.10 -7.40 -14.94
CA ARG A 82 -13.34 -8.60 -15.26
C ARG A 82 -13.43 -9.62 -14.11
N PRO A 83 -13.51 -10.94 -14.39
CA PRO A 83 -13.61 -11.96 -13.34
C PRO A 83 -12.49 -11.88 -12.28
N GLU A 84 -11.29 -11.47 -12.69
CA GLU A 84 -10.12 -11.35 -11.82
C GLU A 84 -10.26 -10.22 -10.79
N TRP A 85 -11.12 -9.22 -11.04
CA TRP A 85 -11.34 -8.10 -10.13
C TRP A 85 -11.90 -8.56 -8.78
N PHE A 86 -12.76 -9.58 -8.77
CA PHE A 86 -13.26 -10.16 -7.53
C PHE A 86 -12.14 -10.79 -6.70
N LYS A 87 -11.12 -11.36 -7.35
CA LYS A 87 -9.96 -11.89 -6.64
C LYS A 87 -9.03 -10.79 -6.14
N HIS A 88 -8.92 -9.69 -6.87
CA HIS A 88 -7.93 -8.64 -6.61
C HIS A 88 -8.43 -7.52 -5.71
N TYR A 89 -9.74 -7.22 -5.72
CA TYR A 89 -10.31 -6.06 -5.06
C TYR A 89 -11.46 -6.40 -4.08
N ALA A 90 -11.91 -7.66 -3.96
CA ALA A 90 -12.98 -7.99 -3.00
C ALA A 90 -12.58 -7.80 -1.53
N THR A 91 -11.29 -7.88 -1.23
CA THR A 91 -10.77 -7.64 0.11
C THR A 91 -9.87 -6.43 0.10
N ARG A 92 -9.80 -5.73 1.24
CA ARG A 92 -8.79 -4.69 1.45
C ARG A 92 -7.40 -5.28 1.25
N ASP A 93 -6.59 -4.61 0.44
CA ASP A 93 -5.18 -4.94 0.36
C ASP A 93 -4.51 -4.46 1.64
N GLU A 94 -3.93 -5.41 2.38
CA GLU A 94 -3.07 -5.12 3.52
C GLU A 94 -1.62 -5.15 3.03
N ASP A 95 -0.81 -4.21 3.50
CA ASP A 95 0.60 -4.03 3.13
C ASP A 95 1.43 -5.34 3.16
N SER A 96 1.08 -6.25 4.06
CA SER A 96 1.67 -7.58 4.23
C SER A 96 1.39 -8.56 3.07
N ARG A 97 0.43 -8.25 2.18
CA ARG A 97 0.04 -9.08 1.02
C ARG A 97 0.80 -8.74 -0.26
N PHE A 98 1.54 -7.62 -0.29
CA PHE A 98 2.31 -7.28 -1.47
C PHE A 98 3.61 -8.08 -1.58
N PRO A 99 3.99 -8.51 -2.81
CA PRO A 99 5.24 -9.20 -3.02
C PRO A 99 6.44 -8.37 -2.55
N LYS A 100 7.39 -8.98 -1.85
CA LYS A 100 8.67 -8.33 -1.52
C LYS A 100 9.54 -8.11 -2.76
N ASP A 101 9.39 -9.00 -3.75
CA ASP A 101 10.08 -8.92 -5.03
C ASP A 101 9.64 -7.70 -5.85
N ARG A 102 10.61 -6.99 -6.42
CA ARG A 102 10.37 -5.74 -7.17
C ARG A 102 9.64 -6.01 -8.48
N SER A 103 10.02 -7.04 -9.23
CA SER A 103 9.39 -7.36 -10.51
C SER A 103 7.91 -7.71 -10.33
N ARG A 104 7.59 -8.50 -9.31
CA ARG A 104 6.20 -8.79 -8.96
C ARG A 104 5.42 -7.56 -8.52
N ARG A 105 6.05 -6.60 -7.81
CA ARG A 105 5.39 -5.32 -7.48
C ARG A 105 5.10 -4.48 -8.72
N ASP A 106 6.06 -4.40 -9.65
CA ASP A 106 5.85 -3.68 -10.91
C ASP A 106 4.73 -4.32 -11.74
N GLN A 107 4.57 -5.65 -11.70
CA GLN A 107 3.42 -6.33 -12.30
C GLN A 107 2.10 -5.97 -11.63
N THR A 108 2.05 -5.90 -10.29
CA THR A 108 0.87 -5.42 -9.56
C THR A 108 0.52 -3.99 -9.94
N TYR A 109 1.51 -3.09 -10.01
CA TYR A 109 1.30 -1.70 -10.45
C TYR A 109 0.67 -1.62 -11.84
N ARG A 110 1.21 -2.36 -12.82
CA ARG A 110 0.67 -2.38 -14.18
C ARG A 110 -0.77 -2.88 -14.19
N ARG A 111 -1.04 -3.99 -13.50
CA ARG A 111 -2.40 -4.55 -13.40
C ARG A 111 -3.40 -3.55 -12.81
N VAL A 112 -3.08 -2.93 -11.68
CA VAL A 112 -3.97 -1.94 -11.04
C VAL A 112 -4.19 -0.74 -11.97
N GLY A 113 -3.15 -0.29 -12.67
CA GLY A 113 -3.26 0.77 -13.67
C GLY A 113 -4.16 0.38 -14.86
N ASP A 114 -3.97 -0.80 -15.43
CA ASP A 114 -4.76 -1.30 -16.56
C ASP A 114 -6.23 -1.48 -16.20
N ASP A 115 -6.50 -2.01 -15.02
CA ASP A 115 -7.86 -2.19 -14.49
C ASP A 115 -8.54 -0.85 -14.21
N GLY A 116 -7.82 0.10 -13.60
CA GLY A 116 -8.33 1.45 -13.36
C GLY A 116 -8.63 2.18 -14.68
N MET A 117 -7.75 2.08 -15.68
CA MET A 117 -7.98 2.67 -16.99
C MET A 117 -9.13 2.00 -17.75
N HIS A 118 -9.32 0.70 -17.57
CA HIS A 118 -10.50 -0.01 -18.09
C HIS A 118 -11.77 0.53 -17.46
N LEU A 119 -11.82 0.64 -16.12
CA LEU A 119 -12.97 1.22 -15.41
C LEU A 119 -13.30 2.64 -15.90
N LEU A 120 -12.29 3.51 -15.97
CA LEU A 120 -12.46 4.90 -16.42
C LEU A 120 -13.00 4.95 -17.86
N ARG A 121 -12.43 4.17 -18.78
CA ARG A 121 -12.95 4.09 -20.15
C ARG A 121 -14.38 3.59 -20.20
N SER A 122 -14.75 2.63 -19.37
CA SER A 122 -16.14 2.14 -19.31
C SER A 122 -17.09 3.21 -18.79
N VAL A 123 -16.69 4.02 -17.80
CA VAL A 123 -17.53 5.11 -17.24
C VAL A 123 -17.79 6.23 -18.27
N TRP A 124 -16.81 6.50 -19.15
CA TRP A 124 -16.89 7.56 -20.17
C TRP A 124 -17.11 7.05 -21.60
N ALA A 125 -17.48 5.78 -21.78
CA ALA A 125 -17.89 5.22 -23.07
C ALA A 125 -19.36 5.56 -23.36
#